data_AF-A0A9D6L0Z5-F1
#
_entry.id   AF-A0A9D6L0Z5-F1
#
_cell.length_a   1.000
_cell.length_b   1.000
_cell.length_c   1.000
_cell.angle_alpha   90.00
_cell.angle_beta   90.00
_cell.angle_gamma   90.00
#
_symmetry.space_group_name_H-M   'P 1'
#
loop_
_entity.id
_entity.type
_entity.pdbx_description
1 polymer ?
#
loop_
_entity_poly.entity_id
_entity_poly.type
_entity_poly.pdbx_seq_one_letter_code
_entity_poly.pdbx_strand_id
1 'polypeptide(L)'
;MVNRLSIVCTLFLLSFAASAQKVKYKDLIVLLTSKQYEKAEPFLKRYLKENDDNPNAYLYMGIVFQEKSSKNDPLLQTDILSANVDSALINYDKAYKTITDKELRKNDEYYEAYMRRDLRTGKFVIKLSDVQLDVETRMKNLKEKKERVKQLRNYFDESSAAYLMAQGLYKSLLQKYGSEREFFLRSDDEMIAQLKRLDVVFDSAMQAFEKYKSVSKELGKTGHDQFLSLQEIRDMKRDGSGPADFMKDDLKLWDYKRWALQTISIVEMEINPIREQLISYDIELNKLRSNLQKDSISVKDELRHLDDKIFSNQLKKYDPDPMPLALFAMKMAELEYHSDFILNLPLRDTSDVRLKLQSVQTEMNDLKKLDSLAARLSKRNLNDEEKDYKHFISKAYGTTSVLQNTISATLEYAKRERVKKQVALDAANQSLRWMVVAKDSIPLFTDSNRDLKFKPLLIEPEKFTFGLAFKDTVSATGYFYSITPSRTPEVKAAYPVDQHAFRKRLYPLIKGLATTDPSGNSFIILTYSTQKMNGKFPATMAKIYRADGLSWSNNFSFEMLPTELTLDNETGEISVKLMDADGAAKMVTIDKIGKLKK
;
A
#
# COMPACT_ATOMS: atom_id res chain seq x y z
N MET A 1 75.79 -57.99 4.54
CA MET A 1 74.46 -57.52 4.06
C MET A 1 73.68 -58.72 3.51
N VAL A 2 73.36 -59.71 4.38
CA VAL A 2 72.60 -60.92 4.01
C VAL A 2 71.94 -61.39 5.30
N ASN A 3 70.64 -61.11 5.50
CA ASN A 3 69.73 -61.76 6.48
C ASN A 3 68.42 -60.97 6.69
N ARG A 4 67.70 -60.63 5.61
CA ARG A 4 66.32 -60.12 5.74
C ARG A 4 65.32 -60.70 4.72
N LEU A 5 65.74 -61.58 3.81
CA LEU A 5 64.85 -62.09 2.75
C LEU A 5 64.22 -63.46 3.06
N SER A 6 64.72 -64.21 4.05
CA SER A 6 64.24 -65.58 4.33
C SER A 6 63.10 -65.68 5.36
N ILE A 7 62.73 -64.60 6.06
CA ILE A 7 61.67 -64.63 7.09
C ILE A 7 60.29 -64.26 6.52
N VAL A 8 60.23 -63.60 5.35
CA VAL A 8 58.96 -63.16 4.75
C VAL A 8 58.28 -64.29 3.95
N CYS A 9 59.01 -65.28 3.45
CA CYS A 9 58.42 -66.42 2.73
C CYS A 9 57.89 -67.55 3.63
N THR A 10 58.33 -67.65 4.90
CA THR A 10 57.88 -68.74 5.80
C THR A 10 56.65 -68.37 6.62
N LEU A 11 56.32 -67.07 6.75
CA LEU A 11 55.14 -66.57 7.44
C LEU A 11 53.87 -66.52 6.56
N PHE A 12 54.00 -66.73 5.25
CA PHE A 12 52.85 -66.81 4.33
C PHE A 12 52.30 -68.23 4.12
N LEU A 13 53.01 -69.27 4.58
CA LEU A 13 52.60 -70.67 4.42
C LEU A 13 51.85 -71.26 5.63
N LEU A 14 51.65 -70.49 6.70
CA LEU A 14 50.88 -70.88 7.89
C LEU A 14 49.46 -70.28 7.95
N SER A 15 49.00 -69.70 6.84
CA SER A 15 47.62 -69.22 6.72
C SER A 15 46.68 -70.39 6.36
N PHE A 16 46.13 -70.98 7.41
CA PHE A 16 44.84 -71.66 7.41
C PHE A 16 44.68 -72.90 6.51
N ALA A 17 45.32 -74.00 6.91
CA ALA A 17 44.64 -75.28 6.89
C ALA A 17 43.51 -75.27 7.95
N ALA A 18 42.46 -74.47 7.71
CA ALA A 18 41.20 -74.62 8.41
C ALA A 18 40.54 -75.86 7.82
N SER A 19 40.87 -77.02 8.41
CA SER A 19 40.22 -78.28 8.15
C SER A 19 38.71 -78.06 8.09
N ALA A 20 38.14 -78.32 6.92
CA ALA A 20 36.70 -78.33 6.70
C ALA A 20 36.09 -79.47 7.54
N GLN A 21 35.87 -79.21 8.83
CA GLN A 21 35.00 -80.06 9.63
C GLN A 21 33.61 -79.97 9.01
N LYS A 22 33.17 -81.10 8.45
CA LYS A 22 31.82 -81.27 7.92
C LYS A 22 30.84 -80.96 9.06
N VAL A 23 30.12 -79.85 8.94
CA VAL A 23 29.18 -79.39 9.97
C VAL A 23 28.07 -80.44 10.09
N LYS A 24 27.95 -81.06 11.27
CA LYS A 24 26.87 -82.01 11.52
C LYS A 24 25.59 -81.26 11.89
N TYR A 25 24.47 -81.68 11.32
CA TYR A 25 23.17 -81.05 11.59
C TYR A 25 22.75 -81.13 13.07
N LYS A 26 23.13 -82.22 13.77
CA LYS A 26 22.86 -82.42 15.21
C LYS A 26 23.47 -81.35 16.11
N ASP A 27 24.61 -80.77 15.73
CA ASP A 27 25.24 -79.71 16.52
C ASP A 27 24.59 -78.35 16.20
N LEU A 28 24.08 -78.20 14.98
CA LEU A 28 23.41 -77.00 14.50
C LEU A 28 22.00 -76.84 15.09
N ILE A 29 21.24 -77.93 15.19
CA ILE A 29 19.85 -77.90 15.66
C ILE A 29 19.75 -77.37 17.10
N VAL A 30 20.75 -77.63 17.94
CA VAL A 30 20.84 -77.10 19.31
C VAL A 30 20.89 -75.57 19.32
N LEU A 31 21.64 -74.96 18.40
CA LEU A 31 21.69 -73.50 18.26
C LEU A 31 20.38 -72.92 17.71
N LEU A 32 19.71 -73.66 16.83
CA LEU A 32 18.46 -73.24 16.19
C LEU A 32 17.26 -73.32 17.15
N THR A 33 17.15 -74.39 17.94
CA THR A 33 16.10 -74.56 18.96
C THR A 33 16.28 -73.59 20.12
N SER A 34 17.53 -73.26 20.48
CA SER A 34 17.86 -72.21 21.46
C SER A 34 17.76 -70.78 20.92
N LYS A 35 17.24 -70.58 19.70
CA LYS A 35 17.03 -69.28 19.03
C LYS A 35 18.29 -68.44 18.85
N GLN A 36 19.48 -69.05 18.85
CA GLN A 36 20.75 -68.37 18.58
C GLN A 36 20.99 -68.20 17.08
N TYR A 37 20.01 -67.61 16.38
CA TYR A 37 19.95 -67.56 14.92
C TYR A 37 21.14 -66.83 14.27
N GLU A 38 21.63 -65.77 14.89
CA GLU A 38 22.79 -65.01 14.40
C GLU A 38 24.07 -65.85 14.36
N LYS A 39 24.25 -66.73 15.36
CA LYS A 39 25.39 -67.66 15.41
C LYS A 39 25.16 -68.87 14.50
N ALA A 40 23.93 -69.35 14.39
CA ALA A 40 23.59 -70.55 13.62
C ALA A 40 23.61 -70.31 12.10
N GLU A 41 23.25 -69.11 11.63
CA GLU A 41 23.06 -68.83 10.21
C GLU A 41 24.29 -69.13 9.31
N PRO A 42 25.54 -68.72 9.63
CA PRO A 42 26.67 -69.00 8.76
C PRO A 42 26.92 -70.50 8.60
N PHE A 43 26.75 -71.26 9.68
CA PHE A 43 26.87 -72.72 9.67
C PHE A 43 25.72 -73.38 8.92
N LEU A 44 24.48 -72.88 9.07
CA LEU A 44 23.31 -73.39 8.37
C LEU A 44 23.40 -73.15 6.86
N LYS A 45 23.88 -71.97 6.43
CA LYS A 45 24.14 -71.66 5.00
C LYS A 45 25.18 -72.59 4.40
N ARG A 46 26.27 -72.85 5.13
CA ARG A 46 27.31 -73.79 4.70
C ARG A 46 26.77 -75.22 4.61
N TYR A 47 25.99 -75.64 5.60
CA TYR A 47 25.37 -76.96 5.63
C TYR A 47 24.43 -77.19 4.43
N LEU A 48 23.54 -76.24 4.14
CA LEU A 48 22.60 -76.33 3.01
C LEU A 48 23.28 -76.25 1.63
N LYS A 49 24.51 -75.72 1.54
CA LYS A 49 25.31 -75.75 0.31
C LYS A 49 25.84 -77.16 0.00
N GLU A 50 26.08 -77.95 1.04
CA GLU A 50 26.63 -79.30 0.94
C GLU A 50 25.54 -80.39 1.04
N ASN A 51 24.34 -80.06 1.54
CA ASN A 51 23.22 -80.99 1.78
C ASN A 51 21.91 -80.28 1.41
N ASP A 52 21.43 -80.51 0.19
CA ASP A 52 20.24 -79.85 -0.37
C ASP A 52 18.93 -80.62 -0.15
N ASP A 53 18.99 -81.74 0.58
CA ASP A 53 17.91 -82.70 0.81
C ASP A 53 17.39 -82.72 2.26
N ASN A 54 17.81 -81.79 3.12
CA ASN A 54 17.37 -81.71 4.52
C ASN A 54 16.19 -80.71 4.69
N PRO A 55 14.95 -81.18 4.87
CA PRO A 55 13.77 -80.31 4.93
C PRO A 55 13.72 -79.43 6.18
N ASN A 56 14.20 -79.95 7.31
CA ASN A 56 14.23 -79.23 8.58
C ASN A 56 15.25 -78.07 8.54
N ALA A 57 16.38 -78.27 7.88
CA ALA A 57 17.39 -77.22 7.69
C ALA A 57 16.82 -76.04 6.88
N TYR A 58 16.03 -76.30 5.84
CA TYR A 58 15.31 -75.26 5.10
C TYR A 58 14.24 -74.59 5.96
N LEU A 59 13.49 -75.34 6.78
CA LEU A 59 12.50 -74.78 7.71
C LEU A 59 13.14 -73.74 8.65
N TYR A 60 14.26 -74.10 9.29
CA TYR A 60 14.99 -73.20 10.17
C TYR A 60 15.65 -72.04 9.43
N MET A 61 16.11 -72.23 8.19
CA MET A 61 16.60 -71.11 7.38
C MET A 61 15.48 -70.09 7.09
N GLY A 62 14.26 -70.58 6.82
CA GLY A 62 13.05 -69.75 6.73
C GLY A 62 12.80 -68.95 8.00
N ILE A 63 12.91 -69.59 9.17
CA ILE A 63 12.75 -68.95 10.49
C ILE A 63 13.82 -67.88 10.72
N VAL A 64 15.09 -68.16 10.40
CA VAL A 64 16.21 -67.22 10.54
C VAL A 64 15.96 -65.95 9.71
N PHE A 65 15.57 -66.10 8.45
CA PHE A 65 15.26 -64.96 7.59
C PHE A 65 13.99 -64.20 8.02
N GLN A 66 12.97 -64.91 8.51
CA GLN A 66 11.78 -64.29 9.11
C GLN A 66 12.15 -63.42 10.32
N GLU A 67 13.02 -63.91 11.21
CA GLU A 67 13.48 -63.17 12.38
C GLU A 67 14.29 -61.93 11.96
N LYS A 68 15.18 -62.08 10.98
CA LYS A 68 15.92 -60.94 10.41
C LYS A 68 14.98 -59.86 9.88
N SER A 69 13.97 -60.25 9.09
CA SER A 69 12.97 -59.32 8.56
C SER A 69 12.18 -58.59 9.65
N SER A 70 12.11 -59.16 10.86
CA SER A 70 11.39 -58.57 11.99
C SER A 70 12.24 -57.58 12.78
N LYS A 71 13.56 -57.62 12.62
CA LYS A 71 14.52 -56.65 13.18
C LYS A 71 14.78 -55.47 12.24
N ASN A 72 14.44 -55.59 10.95
CA ASN A 72 14.62 -54.50 9.99
C ASN A 72 13.57 -53.40 10.18
N ASP A 73 14.02 -52.15 10.06
CA ASP A 73 13.12 -50.99 10.06
C ASP A 73 12.26 -50.99 8.78
N PRO A 74 10.92 -50.94 8.88
CA PRO A 74 10.04 -51.04 7.72
C PRO A 74 10.11 -49.81 6.78
N LEU A 75 10.57 -48.66 7.25
CA LEU A 75 10.71 -47.42 6.45
C LEU A 75 12.14 -47.18 5.95
N LEU A 76 13.14 -47.37 6.82
CA LEU A 76 14.55 -47.09 6.49
C LEU A 76 15.23 -48.28 5.79
N GLN A 77 14.76 -49.50 6.04
CA GLN A 77 15.35 -50.74 5.55
C GLN A 77 14.34 -51.58 4.76
N THR A 78 13.38 -50.95 4.09
CA THR A 78 12.30 -51.59 3.32
C THR A 78 12.81 -52.65 2.33
N ASP A 79 13.90 -52.35 1.61
CA ASP A 79 14.48 -53.26 0.62
C ASP A 79 15.15 -54.48 1.27
N ILE A 80 15.89 -54.26 2.35
CA ILE A 80 16.55 -55.32 3.12
C ILE A 80 15.50 -56.23 3.77
N LEU A 81 14.45 -55.64 4.35
CA LEU A 81 13.30 -56.36 4.91
C LEU A 81 12.66 -57.24 3.82
N SER A 82 12.35 -56.65 2.66
CA SER A 82 11.74 -57.36 1.54
C SER A 82 12.61 -58.52 1.04
N ALA A 83 13.92 -58.32 0.91
CA ALA A 83 14.86 -59.37 0.51
C ALA A 83 14.96 -60.51 1.55
N ASN A 84 14.92 -60.17 2.85
CA ASN A 84 14.86 -61.17 3.92
C ASN A 84 13.53 -61.94 3.89
N VAL A 85 12.41 -61.28 3.63
CA VAL A 85 11.11 -61.95 3.46
C VAL A 85 11.13 -62.90 2.27
N ASP A 86 11.65 -62.46 1.11
CA ASP A 86 11.75 -63.32 -0.09
C ASP A 86 12.63 -64.54 0.18
N SER A 87 13.75 -64.35 0.86
CA SER A 87 14.62 -65.45 1.29
C SER A 87 13.90 -66.41 2.25
N ALA A 88 13.11 -65.90 3.19
CA ALA A 88 12.29 -66.73 4.08
C ALA A 88 11.25 -67.55 3.30
N LEU A 89 10.55 -66.92 2.35
CA LEU A 89 9.54 -67.58 1.52
C LEU A 89 10.12 -68.70 0.66
N ILE A 90 11.29 -68.49 0.05
CA ILE A 90 11.98 -69.52 -0.74
C ILE A 90 12.32 -70.73 0.12
N ASN A 91 12.84 -70.51 1.33
CA ASN A 91 13.23 -71.60 2.23
C ASN A 91 12.00 -72.32 2.81
N TYR A 92 10.94 -71.60 3.15
CA TYR A 92 9.69 -72.22 3.58
C TYR A 92 9.02 -73.04 2.47
N ASP A 93 9.00 -72.55 1.23
CA ASP A 93 8.46 -73.30 0.08
C ASP A 93 9.23 -74.60 -0.16
N LYS A 94 10.57 -74.57 -0.07
CA LYS A 94 11.41 -75.76 -0.14
C LYS A 94 11.12 -76.74 1.00
N ALA A 95 11.03 -76.26 2.23
CA ALA A 95 10.68 -77.09 3.38
C ALA A 95 9.29 -77.72 3.22
N TYR A 96 8.28 -76.92 2.85
CA TYR A 96 6.91 -77.38 2.65
C TYR A 96 6.81 -78.52 1.63
N LYS A 97 7.54 -78.42 0.52
CA LYS A 97 7.56 -79.44 -0.55
C LYS A 97 8.33 -80.72 -0.20
N THR A 98 9.26 -80.66 0.75
CA THR A 98 10.18 -81.76 1.06
C THR A 98 9.89 -82.46 2.39
N ILE A 99 9.15 -81.82 3.32
CA ILE A 99 8.68 -82.45 4.56
C ILE A 99 7.60 -83.48 4.22
N THR A 100 7.80 -84.73 4.65
CA THR A 100 6.87 -85.85 4.46
C THR A 100 6.61 -86.58 5.77
N ASP A 101 5.54 -87.37 5.86
CA ASP A 101 5.27 -88.21 7.05
C ASP A 101 6.45 -89.16 7.37
N LYS A 102 7.13 -89.67 6.34
CA LYS A 102 8.30 -90.54 6.51
C LYS A 102 9.46 -89.79 7.15
N GLU A 103 9.68 -88.54 6.73
CA GLU A 103 10.71 -87.67 7.29
C GLU A 103 10.42 -87.35 8.77
N LEU A 104 9.18 -86.94 9.08
CA LEU A 104 8.78 -86.60 10.45
C LEU A 104 8.91 -87.77 11.42
N ARG A 105 8.65 -89.00 10.98
CA ARG A 105 8.82 -90.21 11.82
C ARG A 105 10.29 -90.60 12.03
N LYS A 106 11.16 -90.28 11.08
CA LYS A 106 12.58 -90.65 11.14
C LYS A 106 13.39 -89.66 11.98
N ASN A 107 13.01 -88.38 11.93
CA ASN A 107 13.76 -87.26 12.49
C ASN A 107 12.88 -86.43 13.44
N ASP A 108 12.03 -87.07 14.23
CA ASP A 108 11.07 -86.44 15.16
C ASP A 108 11.73 -85.46 16.14
N GLU A 109 12.94 -85.79 16.61
CA GLU A 109 13.81 -84.94 17.45
C GLU A 109 14.03 -83.53 16.89
N TYR A 110 13.96 -83.33 15.56
CA TYR A 110 14.17 -82.00 14.95
C TYR A 110 12.89 -81.17 14.81
N TYR A 111 11.73 -81.77 15.06
CA TYR A 111 10.41 -81.15 14.92
C TYR A 111 9.65 -81.09 16.26
N GLU A 112 10.36 -81.21 17.39
CA GLU A 112 9.79 -81.16 18.74
C GLU A 112 8.86 -79.95 18.98
N ALA A 113 9.12 -78.82 18.31
CA ALA A 113 8.28 -77.62 18.36
C ALA A 113 6.81 -77.87 17.91
N TYR A 114 6.56 -78.93 17.14
CA TYR A 114 5.25 -79.33 16.64
C TYR A 114 4.64 -80.51 17.39
N MET A 115 5.30 -80.98 18.46
CA MET A 115 4.86 -82.14 19.22
C MET A 115 3.57 -81.80 19.99
N ARG A 116 2.50 -82.57 19.73
CA ARG A 116 1.22 -82.41 20.44
C ARG A 116 0.69 -83.75 20.94
N ARG A 117 -0.15 -83.69 21.97
CA ARG A 117 -0.84 -84.87 22.50
C ARG A 117 -2.00 -85.24 21.57
N ASP A 118 -1.96 -86.44 21.01
CA ASP A 118 -3.07 -86.98 20.23
C ASP A 118 -4.24 -87.31 21.16
N LEU A 119 -5.37 -86.63 20.93
CA LEU A 119 -6.60 -86.76 21.74
C LEU A 119 -7.18 -88.19 21.72
N ARG A 120 -6.91 -88.98 20.67
CA ARG A 120 -7.46 -90.33 20.51
C ARG A 120 -6.60 -91.41 21.17
N THR A 121 -5.28 -91.24 21.18
CA THR A 121 -4.33 -92.27 21.65
C THR A 121 -3.58 -91.88 22.91
N GLY A 122 -3.65 -90.61 23.32
CA GLY A 122 -2.90 -90.07 24.46
C GLY A 122 -1.40 -89.92 24.22
N LYS A 123 -0.86 -90.39 23.09
CA LYS A 123 0.56 -90.32 22.73
C LYS A 123 0.90 -88.96 22.16
N PHE A 124 2.13 -88.52 22.40
CA PHE A 124 2.69 -87.36 21.72
C PHE A 124 3.07 -87.75 20.29
N VAL A 125 2.52 -87.03 19.30
CA VAL A 125 2.73 -87.29 17.88
C VAL A 125 2.85 -85.95 17.14
N ILE A 126 3.73 -85.88 16.16
CA ILE A 126 3.83 -84.78 15.20
C ILE A 126 3.05 -85.19 13.95
N LYS A 127 2.03 -84.42 13.55
CA LYS A 127 1.30 -84.68 12.30
C LYS A 127 1.79 -83.75 11.21
N LEU A 128 1.96 -84.29 10.00
CA LEU A 128 2.36 -83.52 8.82
C LEU A 128 1.46 -82.31 8.57
N SER A 129 0.14 -82.46 8.77
CA SER A 129 -0.83 -81.38 8.60
C SER A 129 -0.55 -80.17 9.48
N ASP A 130 -0.02 -80.36 10.70
CA ASP A 130 0.24 -79.26 11.61
C ASP A 130 1.49 -78.47 11.19
N VAL A 131 2.53 -79.19 10.76
CA VAL A 131 3.77 -78.58 10.25
C VAL A 131 3.48 -77.83 8.95
N GLN A 132 2.75 -78.44 8.02
CA GLN A 132 2.35 -77.81 6.76
C GLN A 132 1.47 -76.58 6.99
N LEU A 133 0.48 -76.66 7.89
CA LEU A 133 -0.38 -75.52 8.23
C LEU A 133 0.41 -74.35 8.85
N ASP A 134 1.37 -74.62 9.74
CA ASP A 134 2.23 -73.58 10.31
C ASP A 134 3.10 -72.93 9.23
N VAL A 135 3.73 -73.72 8.36
CA VAL A 135 4.56 -73.20 7.26
C VAL A 135 3.72 -72.37 6.28
N GLU A 136 2.53 -72.84 5.89
CA GLU A 136 1.59 -72.08 5.06
C GLU A 136 1.19 -70.76 5.73
N THR A 137 0.86 -70.81 7.02
CA THR A 137 0.46 -69.62 7.79
C THR A 137 1.61 -68.62 7.86
N ARG A 138 2.84 -69.08 8.09
CA ARG A 138 4.05 -68.23 8.08
C ARG A 138 4.29 -67.60 6.71
N MET A 139 4.19 -68.39 5.64
CA MET A 139 4.34 -67.88 4.28
C MET A 139 3.29 -66.83 3.94
N LYS A 140 2.02 -67.07 4.32
CA LYS A 140 0.93 -66.11 4.14
C LYS A 140 1.20 -64.80 4.89
N ASN A 141 1.53 -64.88 6.18
CA ASN A 141 1.82 -63.72 7.01
C ASN A 141 3.02 -62.91 6.48
N LEU A 142 4.05 -63.59 5.97
CA LEU A 142 5.22 -62.95 5.37
C LEU A 142 4.88 -62.20 4.08
N LYS A 143 4.06 -62.80 3.19
CA LYS A 143 3.57 -62.14 1.97
C LYS A 143 2.75 -60.90 2.31
N GLU A 144 1.80 -61.02 3.24
CA GLU A 144 0.98 -59.89 3.70
C GLU A 144 1.83 -58.79 4.33
N LYS A 145 2.82 -59.15 5.16
CA LYS A 145 3.76 -58.19 5.76
C LYS A 145 4.56 -57.45 4.68
N LYS A 146 5.09 -58.16 3.68
CA LYS A 146 5.87 -57.54 2.59
C LYS A 146 5.04 -56.51 1.82
N GLU A 147 3.82 -56.87 1.43
CA GLU A 147 2.93 -55.96 0.71
C GLU A 147 2.58 -54.72 1.56
N ARG A 148 2.29 -54.90 2.85
CA ARG A 148 2.03 -53.78 3.77
C ARG A 148 3.25 -52.87 3.94
N VAL A 149 4.45 -53.43 4.10
CA VAL A 149 5.69 -52.63 4.22
C VAL A 149 5.97 -51.85 2.94
N LYS A 150 5.71 -52.43 1.76
CA LYS A 150 5.81 -51.72 0.48
C LYS A 150 4.80 -50.59 0.37
N GLN A 151 3.54 -50.83 0.76
CA GLN A 151 2.50 -49.80 0.80
C GLN A 151 2.86 -48.67 1.77
N LEU A 152 3.37 -49.02 2.96
CA LEU A 152 3.83 -48.06 3.96
C LEU A 152 4.86 -47.10 3.36
N ARG A 153 5.90 -47.66 2.72
CA ARG A 153 6.97 -46.88 2.09
C ARG A 153 6.45 -46.01 0.95
N ASN A 154 5.59 -46.56 0.08
CA ASN A 154 5.01 -45.81 -1.03
C ASN A 154 4.22 -44.60 -0.53
N TYR A 155 3.32 -44.77 0.45
CA TYR A 155 2.53 -43.65 0.98
C TYR A 155 3.39 -42.62 1.72
N PHE A 156 4.45 -43.06 2.40
CA PHE A 156 5.43 -42.16 3.01
C PHE A 156 6.13 -41.30 1.95
N ASP A 157 6.64 -41.92 0.89
CA ASP A 157 7.34 -41.23 -0.20
C ASP A 157 6.38 -40.30 -0.98
N GLU A 158 5.15 -40.75 -1.24
CA GLU A 158 4.10 -39.94 -1.89
C GLU A 158 3.77 -38.69 -1.05
N SER A 159 3.60 -38.85 0.26
CA SER A 159 3.31 -37.74 1.16
C SER A 159 4.45 -36.72 1.18
N SER A 160 5.70 -37.20 1.34
CA SER A 160 6.88 -36.35 1.36
C SER A 160 7.09 -35.61 0.03
N ALA A 161 6.97 -36.32 -1.09
CA ALA A 161 7.12 -35.74 -2.43
C ALA A 161 6.04 -34.70 -2.74
N ALA A 162 4.78 -34.98 -2.42
CA ALA A 162 3.68 -34.04 -2.63
C ALA A 162 3.86 -32.79 -1.75
N TYR A 163 4.30 -32.94 -0.49
CA TYR A 163 4.57 -31.79 0.37
C TYR A 163 5.74 -30.93 -0.15
N LEU A 164 6.83 -31.54 -0.61
CA LEU A 164 7.95 -30.83 -1.23
C LEU A 164 7.52 -30.09 -2.50
N MET A 165 6.62 -30.68 -3.28
CA MET A 165 6.03 -30.02 -4.45
C MET A 165 5.17 -28.82 -4.05
N ALA A 166 4.33 -28.94 -3.02
CA ALA A 166 3.54 -27.83 -2.48
C ALA A 166 4.46 -26.69 -2.01
N GLN A 167 5.51 -27.01 -1.25
CA GLN A 167 6.51 -26.02 -0.84
C GLN A 167 7.20 -25.36 -2.04
N GLY A 168 7.54 -26.11 -3.08
CA GLY A 168 8.12 -25.59 -4.32
C GLY A 168 7.19 -24.61 -5.03
N LEU A 169 5.90 -24.95 -5.15
CA LEU A 169 4.88 -24.07 -5.69
C LEU A 169 4.75 -22.78 -4.86
N TYR A 170 4.66 -22.88 -3.54
CA TYR A 170 4.64 -21.73 -2.64
C TYR A 170 5.85 -20.81 -2.85
N LYS A 171 7.07 -21.36 -2.88
CA LYS A 171 8.30 -20.59 -3.10
C LYS A 171 8.31 -19.90 -4.47
N SER A 172 7.85 -20.58 -5.53
CA SER A 172 7.76 -19.99 -6.87
C SER A 172 6.79 -18.81 -6.93
N LEU A 173 5.64 -18.91 -6.26
CA LEU A 173 4.68 -17.81 -6.13
C LEU A 173 5.32 -16.60 -5.44
N LEU A 174 6.00 -16.80 -4.31
CA LEU A 174 6.67 -15.71 -3.60
C LEU A 174 7.79 -15.06 -4.41
N GLN A 175 8.59 -15.86 -5.12
CA GLN A 175 9.68 -15.35 -5.95
C GLN A 175 9.17 -14.51 -7.13
N LYS A 176 8.00 -14.85 -7.69
CA LYS A 176 7.38 -14.10 -8.79
C LYS A 176 6.95 -12.69 -8.37
N TYR A 177 6.45 -12.54 -7.13
CA TYR A 177 5.79 -11.29 -6.71
C TYR A 177 6.56 -10.47 -5.67
N GLY A 178 7.59 -10.98 -4.98
CA GLY A 178 8.55 -10.20 -4.18
C GLY A 178 8.02 -9.56 -2.89
N SER A 179 6.94 -8.79 -2.95
CA SER A 179 6.28 -8.11 -1.84
C SER A 179 4.79 -8.43 -1.76
N GLU A 180 4.19 -8.26 -0.59
CA GLU A 180 2.75 -8.48 -0.36
C GLU A 180 1.88 -7.54 -1.21
N ARG A 181 2.32 -6.27 -1.36
CA ARG A 181 1.72 -5.29 -2.27
C ARG A 181 1.62 -5.86 -3.69
N GLU A 182 2.75 -6.27 -4.25
CA GLU A 182 2.81 -6.76 -5.62
C GLU A 182 2.05 -8.08 -5.79
N PHE A 183 2.11 -8.96 -4.78
CA PHE A 183 1.38 -10.22 -4.78
C PHE A 183 -0.13 -10.02 -4.89
N PHE A 184 -0.71 -9.10 -4.12
CA PHE A 184 -2.14 -8.84 -4.19
C PHE A 184 -2.53 -7.98 -5.40
N LEU A 185 -1.83 -6.87 -5.65
CA LEU A 185 -2.21 -5.94 -6.72
C LEU A 185 -2.00 -6.53 -8.12
N ARG A 186 -1.00 -7.40 -8.30
CA ARG A 186 -0.74 -8.10 -9.57
C ARG A 186 -1.42 -9.46 -9.69
N SER A 187 -2.32 -9.80 -8.76
CA SER A 187 -3.04 -11.08 -8.81
C SER A 187 -3.88 -11.21 -10.09
N ASP A 188 -3.74 -12.33 -10.77
CA ASP A 188 -4.47 -12.64 -12.00
C ASP A 188 -5.03 -14.08 -11.94
N ASP A 189 -5.77 -14.47 -12.97
CA ASP A 189 -6.36 -15.81 -13.06
C ASP A 189 -5.30 -16.92 -13.04
N GLU A 190 -4.10 -16.64 -13.56
CA GLU A 190 -2.96 -17.56 -13.52
C GLU A 190 -2.49 -17.80 -12.07
N MET A 191 -2.34 -16.72 -11.29
CA MET A 191 -2.00 -16.82 -9.87
C MET A 191 -3.09 -17.57 -9.08
N ILE A 192 -4.37 -17.30 -9.32
CA ILE A 192 -5.47 -18.03 -8.67
C ILE A 192 -5.41 -19.53 -9.03
N ALA A 193 -5.12 -19.87 -10.29
CA ALA A 193 -4.95 -21.26 -10.71
C ALA A 193 -3.75 -21.93 -10.01
N GLN A 194 -2.63 -21.21 -9.83
CA GLN A 194 -1.47 -21.71 -9.08
C GLN A 194 -1.78 -21.92 -7.60
N LEU A 195 -2.56 -21.03 -6.97
CA LEU A 195 -3.03 -21.20 -5.59
C LEU A 195 -3.98 -22.39 -5.43
N LYS A 196 -4.90 -22.60 -6.38
CA LYS A 196 -5.77 -23.79 -6.40
C LYS A 196 -4.97 -25.08 -6.60
N ARG A 197 -3.92 -25.04 -7.44
CA ARG A 197 -3.00 -26.17 -7.58
C ARG A 197 -2.25 -26.46 -6.29
N LEU A 198 -1.79 -25.43 -5.58
CA LEU A 198 -1.10 -25.56 -4.30
C LEU A 198 -2.00 -26.28 -3.27
N ASP A 199 -3.27 -25.88 -3.17
CA ASP A 199 -4.28 -26.52 -2.33
C ASP A 199 -4.41 -28.03 -2.65
N VAL A 200 -4.66 -28.39 -3.92
CA VAL A 200 -4.82 -29.79 -4.35
C VAL A 200 -3.58 -30.65 -4.08
N VAL A 201 -2.38 -30.11 -4.34
CA VAL A 201 -1.12 -30.83 -4.11
C VAL A 201 -0.88 -31.05 -2.62
N PHE A 202 -1.19 -30.04 -1.78
CA PHE A 202 -1.08 -30.17 -0.33
C PHE A 202 -2.10 -31.17 0.23
N ASP A 203 -3.34 -31.13 -0.22
CA ASP A 203 -4.36 -32.12 0.14
C ASP A 203 -3.93 -33.55 -0.20
N SER A 204 -3.28 -33.74 -1.36
CA SER A 204 -2.73 -35.03 -1.77
C SER A 204 -1.65 -35.53 -0.79
N ALA A 205 -0.80 -34.63 -0.30
CA ALA A 205 0.20 -34.95 0.72
C ALA A 205 -0.45 -35.42 2.03
N MET A 206 -1.55 -34.76 2.44
CA MET A 206 -2.28 -35.08 3.68
C MET A 206 -3.02 -36.42 3.56
N GLN A 207 -3.67 -36.67 2.43
CA GLN A 207 -4.32 -37.96 2.17
C GLN A 207 -3.31 -39.13 2.15
N ALA A 208 -2.13 -38.93 1.55
CA ALA A 208 -1.06 -39.92 1.57
C ALA A 208 -0.53 -40.14 2.99
N PHE A 209 -0.40 -39.08 3.80
CA PHE A 209 0.02 -39.18 5.20
C PHE A 209 -0.96 -39.99 6.06
N GLU A 210 -2.27 -39.76 5.91
CA GLU A 210 -3.31 -40.53 6.60
C GLU A 210 -3.27 -42.02 6.24
N LYS A 211 -3.10 -42.34 4.94
CA LYS A 211 -2.92 -43.73 4.48
C LYS A 211 -1.66 -44.36 5.06
N TYR A 212 -0.55 -43.60 5.09
CA TYR A 212 0.69 -44.01 5.75
C TYR A 212 0.46 -44.35 7.23
N LYS A 213 -0.21 -43.47 8.00
CA LYS A 213 -0.51 -43.70 9.42
C LYS A 213 -1.41 -44.92 9.63
N SER A 214 -2.40 -45.13 8.75
CA SER A 214 -3.27 -46.31 8.80
C SER A 214 -2.47 -47.61 8.64
N VAL A 215 -1.61 -47.68 7.61
CA VAL A 215 -0.77 -48.87 7.37
C VAL A 215 0.26 -49.07 8.48
N SER A 216 0.84 -47.99 9.01
CA SER A 216 1.79 -48.06 10.14
C SER A 216 1.13 -48.69 11.38
N LYS A 217 -0.10 -48.28 11.69
CA LYS A 217 -0.89 -48.83 12.80
C LYS A 217 -1.22 -50.31 12.61
N GLU A 218 -1.53 -50.74 11.39
CA GLU A 218 -1.76 -52.16 11.07
C GLU A 218 -0.51 -53.03 11.18
N LEU A 219 0.67 -52.49 10.89
CA LEU A 219 1.96 -53.17 11.04
C LEU A 219 2.42 -53.26 12.51
N GLY A 220 1.93 -52.37 13.38
CA GLY A 220 2.25 -52.36 14.80
C GLY A 220 3.56 -51.63 15.10
N LYS A 221 4.55 -52.33 15.68
CA LYS A 221 5.83 -51.72 16.07
C LYS A 221 6.69 -51.42 14.84
N THR A 222 6.52 -50.25 14.25
CA THR A 222 7.35 -49.75 13.15
C THR A 222 8.58 -48.98 13.62
N GLY A 223 8.57 -48.51 14.88
CA GLY A 223 9.61 -47.61 15.42
C GLY A 223 9.37 -46.13 15.11
N HIS A 224 8.27 -45.81 14.41
CA HIS A 224 7.92 -44.46 13.95
C HIS A 224 6.49 -44.13 14.39
N ASP A 225 6.29 -43.03 15.12
CA ASP A 225 4.95 -42.56 15.51
C ASP A 225 4.80 -41.06 15.26
N GLN A 226 4.91 -40.68 13.99
CA GLN A 226 4.81 -39.28 13.59
C GLN A 226 3.43 -38.70 13.94
N PHE A 227 3.44 -37.65 14.74
CA PHE A 227 2.33 -36.76 15.02
C PHE A 227 2.44 -35.54 14.11
N LEU A 228 1.40 -35.31 13.32
CA LEU A 228 1.34 -34.18 12.39
C LEU A 228 0.83 -32.93 13.11
N SER A 229 1.60 -31.85 13.03
CA SER A 229 1.21 -30.52 13.49
C SER A 229 1.27 -29.51 12.34
N LEU A 230 0.11 -28.92 12.02
CA LEU A 230 -0.01 -27.90 10.99
C LEU A 230 0.32 -26.50 11.55
N GLN A 231 1.18 -25.77 10.85
CA GLN A 231 1.63 -24.43 11.19
C GLN A 231 1.02 -23.39 10.24
N GLU A 232 0.47 -22.32 10.81
CA GLU A 232 -0.13 -21.23 10.03
C GLU A 232 0.95 -20.34 9.41
N ILE A 233 0.75 -19.92 8.15
CA ILE A 233 1.59 -18.96 7.45
C ILE A 233 1.02 -17.56 7.72
N ARG A 234 1.73 -16.74 8.49
CA ARG A 234 1.31 -15.36 8.83
C ARG A 234 2.14 -14.32 8.11
N ASP A 235 3.45 -14.53 8.03
CA ASP A 235 4.38 -13.67 7.31
C ASP A 235 4.91 -14.42 6.08
N MET A 236 4.47 -13.98 4.89
CA MET A 236 4.87 -14.58 3.61
C MET A 236 6.38 -14.57 3.35
N LYS A 237 7.17 -13.74 4.04
CA LYS A 237 8.62 -13.70 3.88
C LYS A 237 9.36 -14.64 4.82
N ARG A 238 8.80 -14.93 5.99
CA ARG A 238 9.46 -15.71 7.04
C ARG A 238 8.95 -17.14 7.11
N ASP A 239 7.67 -17.33 6.87
CA ASP A 239 6.98 -18.60 7.04
C ASP A 239 6.95 -19.41 5.73
N GLY A 240 6.52 -20.68 5.79
CA GLY A 240 6.29 -21.52 4.60
C GLY A 240 7.55 -22.01 3.86
N SER A 241 8.74 -21.48 4.16
CA SER A 241 9.97 -21.82 3.42
C SER A 241 10.88 -22.85 4.10
N GLY A 242 10.65 -23.12 5.39
CA GLY A 242 11.46 -24.04 6.19
C GLY A 242 11.34 -25.50 5.74
N PRO A 243 12.43 -26.29 5.74
CA PRO A 243 12.38 -27.70 5.36
C PRO A 243 11.56 -28.50 6.37
N ALA A 244 10.77 -29.46 5.89
CA ALA A 244 10.09 -30.44 6.72
C ALA A 244 10.88 -31.75 6.77
N ASP A 245 10.97 -32.34 7.95
CA ASP A 245 11.63 -33.63 8.16
C ASP A 245 10.58 -34.68 8.53
N PHE A 246 10.18 -35.48 7.54
CA PHE A 246 9.17 -36.53 7.67
C PHE A 246 9.59 -37.70 8.56
N MET A 247 10.87 -37.79 8.92
CA MET A 247 11.38 -38.85 9.81
C MET A 247 11.25 -38.48 11.30
N LYS A 248 10.87 -37.23 11.64
CA LYS A 248 10.67 -36.81 13.02
C LYS A 248 9.29 -37.19 13.52
N ASP A 249 9.23 -37.66 14.77
CA ASP A 249 7.95 -37.94 15.43
C ASP A 249 7.10 -36.66 15.61
N ASP A 250 7.70 -35.51 15.90
CA ASP A 250 7.00 -34.21 15.88
C ASP A 250 7.08 -33.58 14.49
N LEU A 251 6.22 -34.05 13.57
CA LEU A 251 6.21 -33.62 12.18
C LEU A 251 5.47 -32.28 12.05
N LYS A 252 6.23 -31.20 11.88
CA LYS A 252 5.69 -29.84 11.67
C LYS A 252 5.65 -29.51 10.19
N LEU A 253 4.45 -29.29 9.67
CA LEU A 253 4.21 -28.90 8.29
C LEU A 253 3.50 -27.55 8.23
N TRP A 254 3.88 -26.68 7.31
CA TRP A 254 3.12 -25.48 6.98
C TRP A 254 1.78 -25.83 6.30
N ASP A 255 0.71 -25.15 6.70
CA ASP A 255 -0.65 -25.29 6.16
C ASP A 255 -0.82 -24.45 4.89
N TYR A 256 -0.31 -24.97 3.78
CA TYR A 256 -0.40 -24.27 2.49
C TYR A 256 -1.84 -24.18 1.98
N LYS A 257 -2.71 -25.13 2.32
CA LYS A 257 -4.12 -25.12 1.92
C LYS A 257 -4.87 -23.95 2.54
N ARG A 258 -4.81 -23.81 3.87
CA ARG A 258 -5.47 -22.70 4.56
C ARG A 258 -4.97 -21.36 4.04
N TRP A 259 -3.66 -21.22 3.87
CA TRP A 259 -3.07 -20.01 3.31
C TRP A 259 -3.53 -19.71 1.87
N ALA A 260 -3.56 -20.73 0.99
CA ALA A 260 -4.00 -20.58 -0.39
C ALA A 260 -5.48 -20.16 -0.48
N LEU A 261 -6.36 -20.80 0.29
CA LEU A 261 -7.79 -20.48 0.32
C LEU A 261 -8.06 -19.08 0.90
N GLN A 262 -7.36 -18.69 1.97
CA GLN A 262 -7.44 -17.34 2.51
C GLN A 262 -6.97 -16.29 1.50
N THR A 263 -5.87 -16.57 0.79
CA THR A 263 -5.34 -15.68 -0.25
C THR A 263 -6.33 -15.51 -1.40
N ILE A 264 -6.90 -16.60 -1.89
CA ILE A 264 -7.94 -16.57 -2.94
C ILE A 264 -9.12 -15.73 -2.48
N SER A 265 -9.59 -15.93 -1.24
CA SER A 265 -10.68 -15.15 -0.65
C SER A 265 -10.37 -13.65 -0.61
N ILE A 266 -9.15 -13.25 -0.20
CA ILE A 266 -8.74 -11.83 -0.23
C ILE A 266 -8.76 -11.27 -1.65
N VAL A 267 -8.24 -12.02 -2.63
CA VAL A 267 -8.24 -11.57 -4.03
C VAL A 267 -9.67 -11.41 -4.56
N GLU A 268 -10.54 -12.38 -4.32
CA GLU A 268 -11.91 -12.40 -4.83
C GLU A 268 -12.84 -11.41 -4.12
N MET A 269 -12.72 -11.25 -2.79
CA MET A 269 -13.62 -10.44 -1.98
C MET A 269 -13.13 -9.02 -1.70
N GLU A 270 -11.81 -8.77 -1.75
CA GLU A 270 -11.25 -7.42 -1.53
C GLU A 270 -10.66 -6.84 -2.81
N ILE A 271 -9.70 -7.52 -3.45
CA ILE A 271 -8.92 -6.93 -4.56
C ILE A 271 -9.77 -6.75 -5.83
N ASN A 272 -10.52 -7.76 -6.25
CA ASN A 272 -11.34 -7.69 -7.45
C ASN A 272 -12.43 -6.60 -7.35
N PRO A 273 -13.18 -6.48 -6.24
CA PRO A 273 -14.11 -5.35 -6.05
C PRO A 273 -13.41 -3.99 -6.11
N ILE A 274 -12.24 -3.83 -5.49
CA ILE A 274 -11.46 -2.58 -5.56
C ILE A 274 -11.12 -2.23 -7.01
N ARG A 275 -10.71 -3.22 -7.82
CA ARG A 275 -10.41 -3.02 -9.26
C ARG A 275 -11.61 -2.52 -10.05
N GLU A 276 -12.80 -3.09 -9.81
CA GLU A 276 -14.03 -2.65 -10.47
C GLU A 276 -14.48 -1.27 -9.97
N GLN A 277 -14.33 -0.99 -8.68
CA GLN A 277 -14.63 0.32 -8.12
C GLN A 277 -13.73 1.42 -8.70
N LEU A 278 -12.44 1.14 -8.95
CA LEU A 278 -11.54 2.10 -9.62
C LEU A 278 -12.07 2.49 -11.01
N ILE A 279 -12.55 1.51 -11.78
CA ILE A 279 -13.12 1.75 -13.11
C ILE A 279 -14.43 2.54 -13.00
N SER A 280 -15.33 2.13 -12.09
CA SER A 280 -16.60 2.81 -11.86
C SER A 280 -16.38 4.28 -11.47
N TYR A 281 -15.42 4.54 -10.59
CA TYR A 281 -15.08 5.89 -10.15
C TYR A 281 -14.56 6.76 -11.31
N ASP A 282 -13.69 6.22 -12.16
CA ASP A 282 -13.21 6.94 -13.35
C ASP A 282 -14.34 7.25 -14.34
N ILE A 283 -15.27 6.30 -14.53
CA ILE A 283 -16.48 6.51 -15.34
C ILE A 283 -17.34 7.64 -14.77
N GLU A 284 -17.54 7.69 -13.46
CA GLU A 284 -18.30 8.77 -12.81
C GLU A 284 -17.62 10.13 -13.00
N LEU A 285 -16.30 10.23 -12.82
CA LEU A 285 -15.55 11.44 -13.14
C LEU A 285 -15.69 11.88 -14.60
N ASN A 286 -15.63 10.92 -15.54
CA ASN A 286 -15.77 11.22 -16.97
C ASN A 286 -17.21 11.65 -17.32
N LYS A 287 -18.24 11.16 -16.62
CA LYS A 287 -19.62 11.63 -16.76
C LYS A 287 -19.75 13.10 -16.31
N LEU A 288 -19.20 13.45 -15.14
CA LEU A 288 -19.18 14.83 -14.66
C LEU A 288 -18.46 15.76 -15.66
N ARG A 289 -17.34 15.30 -16.23
CA ARG A 289 -16.64 16.01 -17.29
C ARG A 289 -17.52 16.26 -18.52
N SER A 290 -18.29 15.26 -18.95
CA SER A 290 -19.22 15.42 -20.08
C SER A 290 -20.36 16.37 -19.76
N ASN A 291 -20.87 16.39 -18.52
CA ASN A 291 -21.94 17.30 -18.11
C ASN A 291 -21.46 18.76 -18.16
N LEU A 292 -20.25 19.04 -17.67
CA LEU A 292 -19.60 20.35 -17.77
C LEU A 292 -19.50 20.84 -19.22
N GLN A 293 -19.21 19.94 -20.17
CA GLN A 293 -19.05 20.31 -21.59
C GLN A 293 -20.37 20.57 -22.30
N LYS A 294 -21.45 19.88 -21.94
CA LYS A 294 -22.75 19.97 -22.63
C LYS A 294 -23.65 21.05 -22.05
N ASP A 295 -23.81 21.05 -20.74
CA ASP A 295 -24.83 21.86 -20.07
C ASP A 295 -24.23 23.13 -19.46
N SER A 296 -22.89 23.24 -19.41
CA SER A 296 -22.17 24.36 -18.78
C SER A 296 -22.66 24.64 -17.35
N ILE A 297 -22.97 23.58 -16.60
CA ILE A 297 -23.42 23.64 -15.20
C ILE A 297 -22.25 23.33 -14.28
N SER A 298 -22.18 24.01 -13.13
CA SER A 298 -21.23 23.69 -12.05
C SER A 298 -21.49 22.30 -11.48
N VAL A 299 -20.45 21.46 -11.40
CA VAL A 299 -20.52 20.09 -10.84
C VAL A 299 -19.91 19.99 -9.43
N LYS A 300 -19.68 21.13 -8.77
CA LYS A 300 -18.98 21.22 -7.48
C LYS A 300 -19.62 20.39 -6.36
N ASP A 301 -20.94 20.39 -6.27
CA ASP A 301 -21.65 19.62 -5.24
C ASP A 301 -21.65 18.11 -5.55
N GLU A 302 -21.79 17.74 -6.82
CA GLU A 302 -21.67 16.35 -7.28
C GLU A 302 -20.26 15.79 -7.05
N LEU A 303 -19.22 16.61 -7.25
CA LEU A 303 -17.82 16.27 -6.94
C LEU A 303 -17.60 16.00 -5.45
N ARG A 304 -18.21 16.79 -4.57
CA ARG A 304 -18.10 16.58 -3.11
C ARG A 304 -18.71 15.25 -2.69
N HIS A 305 -19.89 14.92 -3.22
CA HIS A 305 -20.51 13.62 -2.98
C HIS A 305 -19.72 12.44 -3.53
N LEU A 306 -18.94 12.66 -4.60
CA LEU A 306 -18.07 11.65 -5.17
C LEU A 306 -16.79 11.47 -4.34
N ASP A 307 -16.23 12.53 -3.76
CA ASP A 307 -15.06 12.47 -2.87
C ASP A 307 -15.35 11.62 -1.62
N ASP A 308 -16.53 11.79 -1.02
CA ASP A 308 -16.97 11.02 0.15
C ASP A 308 -17.06 9.50 -0.11
N LYS A 309 -17.19 9.09 -1.38
CA LYS A 309 -17.29 7.68 -1.81
C LYS A 309 -15.94 7.04 -2.13
N ILE A 310 -14.83 7.78 -2.05
CA ILE A 310 -13.50 7.23 -2.33
C ILE A 310 -13.16 6.13 -1.31
N PHE A 311 -12.92 4.91 -1.79
CA PHE A 311 -12.48 3.75 -1.01
C PHE A 311 -10.99 3.79 -0.62
N SER A 312 -10.48 4.99 -0.29
CA SER A 312 -9.05 5.25 -0.05
C SER A 312 -8.44 4.33 0.99
N ASN A 313 -9.17 4.05 2.08
CA ASN A 313 -8.68 3.21 3.17
C ASN A 313 -8.46 1.76 2.75
N GLN A 314 -9.30 1.22 1.86
CA GLN A 314 -9.19 -0.16 1.40
C GLN A 314 -7.97 -0.34 0.49
N LEU A 315 -7.76 0.58 -0.45
CA LEU A 315 -6.61 0.50 -1.35
C LEU A 315 -5.29 0.83 -0.62
N LYS A 316 -5.32 1.75 0.34
CA LYS A 316 -4.14 2.12 1.16
C LYS A 316 -3.62 1.01 2.07
N LYS A 317 -4.43 -0.02 2.35
CA LYS A 317 -3.99 -1.25 3.03
C LYS A 317 -2.89 -1.96 2.24
N TYR A 318 -2.95 -1.91 0.91
CA TYR A 318 -2.04 -2.62 0.01
C TYR A 318 -0.98 -1.71 -0.62
N ASP A 319 -1.33 -0.46 -0.92
CA ASP A 319 -0.40 0.55 -1.42
C ASP A 319 -0.58 1.88 -0.67
N PRO A 320 0.39 2.35 0.14
CA PRO A 320 0.28 3.62 0.87
C PRO A 320 0.11 4.87 -0.02
N ASP A 321 0.60 4.85 -1.26
CA ASP A 321 0.47 5.95 -2.23
C ASP A 321 -0.05 5.44 -3.59
N PRO A 322 -1.34 5.08 -3.71
CA PRO A 322 -1.88 4.49 -4.93
C PRO A 322 -1.90 5.48 -6.10
N MET A 323 -1.33 5.07 -7.24
CA MET A 323 -1.36 5.86 -8.47
C MET A 323 -2.78 6.27 -8.91
N PRO A 324 -3.80 5.38 -8.90
CA PRO A 324 -5.15 5.75 -9.31
C PRO A 324 -5.77 6.87 -8.45
N LEU A 325 -5.50 6.90 -7.15
CA LEU A 325 -6.01 7.97 -6.28
C LEU A 325 -5.35 9.32 -6.59
N ALA A 326 -4.05 9.32 -6.89
CA ALA A 326 -3.37 10.52 -7.34
C ALA A 326 -3.95 11.03 -8.68
N LEU A 327 -4.30 10.12 -9.59
CA LEU A 327 -4.94 10.43 -10.87
C LEU A 327 -6.35 11.00 -10.69
N PHE A 328 -7.16 10.42 -9.79
CA PHE A 328 -8.48 10.95 -9.46
C PHE A 328 -8.38 12.35 -8.85
N ALA A 329 -7.43 12.59 -7.93
CA ALA A 329 -7.22 13.92 -7.38
C ALA A 329 -6.88 14.95 -8.46
N MET A 330 -6.09 14.59 -9.47
CA MET A 330 -5.80 15.45 -10.62
C MET A 330 -7.07 15.74 -11.44
N LYS A 331 -7.85 14.70 -11.78
CA LYS A 331 -9.11 14.86 -12.52
C LYS A 331 -10.13 15.70 -11.75
N MET A 332 -10.28 15.50 -10.45
CA MET A 332 -11.15 16.30 -9.61
C MET A 332 -10.72 17.76 -9.57
N ALA A 333 -9.41 18.05 -9.44
CA ALA A 333 -8.91 19.42 -9.50
C ALA A 333 -9.15 20.07 -10.88
N GLU A 334 -9.09 19.30 -11.98
CA GLU A 334 -9.47 19.79 -13.32
C GLU A 334 -10.96 20.16 -13.37
N LEU A 335 -11.83 19.30 -12.84
CA LEU A 335 -13.27 19.53 -12.80
C LEU A 335 -13.64 20.70 -11.88
N GLU A 336 -13.01 20.83 -10.72
CA GLU A 336 -13.17 21.97 -9.79
C GLU A 336 -12.84 23.28 -10.50
N TYR A 337 -11.68 23.37 -11.16
CA TYR A 337 -11.29 24.55 -11.92
C TYR A 337 -12.32 24.91 -12.99
N HIS A 338 -12.79 23.93 -13.77
CA HIS A 338 -13.79 24.18 -14.81
C HIS A 338 -15.14 24.59 -14.23
N SER A 339 -15.54 24.01 -13.11
CA SER A 339 -16.75 24.36 -12.39
C SER A 339 -16.70 25.81 -11.90
N ASP A 340 -15.60 26.20 -11.26
CA ASP A 340 -15.41 27.56 -10.75
C ASP A 340 -15.25 28.57 -11.90
N PHE A 341 -14.58 28.19 -13.00
CA PHE A 341 -14.52 28.99 -14.22
C PHE A 341 -15.91 29.32 -14.75
N ILE A 342 -16.83 28.33 -14.79
CA ILE A 342 -18.20 28.51 -15.26
C ILE A 342 -19.00 29.39 -14.29
N LEU A 343 -18.93 29.12 -12.98
CA LEU A 343 -19.60 29.94 -11.95
C LEU A 343 -19.15 31.40 -12.00
N ASN A 344 -17.90 31.63 -12.35
CA ASN A 344 -17.30 32.95 -12.42
C ASN A 344 -17.51 33.66 -13.76
N LEU A 345 -18.06 33.01 -14.80
CA LEU A 345 -18.32 33.65 -16.10
C LEU A 345 -19.18 34.92 -15.97
N PRO A 346 -20.32 34.93 -15.25
CA PRO A 346 -21.12 36.15 -15.08
C PRO A 346 -20.38 37.26 -14.31
N LEU A 347 -19.43 36.88 -13.44
CA LEU A 347 -18.62 37.81 -12.66
C LEU A 347 -17.51 38.47 -13.50
N ARG A 348 -17.30 38.08 -14.76
CA ARG A 348 -16.33 38.75 -15.64
C ARG A 348 -16.85 40.05 -16.20
N ASP A 349 -18.16 40.17 -16.33
CA ASP A 349 -18.80 41.38 -16.85
C ASP A 349 -19.24 42.34 -15.74
N THR A 350 -19.11 41.95 -14.47
CA THR A 350 -19.41 42.84 -13.34
C THR A 350 -18.51 44.08 -13.36
N SER A 351 -19.06 45.24 -13.02
CA SER A 351 -18.25 46.44 -12.86
C SER A 351 -17.41 46.40 -11.57
N ASP A 352 -17.77 45.55 -10.61
CA ASP A 352 -17.08 45.40 -9.33
C ASP A 352 -15.67 44.78 -9.49
N VAL A 353 -14.65 45.59 -9.28
CA VAL A 353 -13.25 45.19 -9.44
C VAL A 353 -12.83 44.17 -8.37
N ARG A 354 -13.42 44.20 -7.17
CA ARG A 354 -13.11 43.24 -6.09
C ARG A 354 -13.70 41.88 -6.38
N LEU A 355 -14.94 41.81 -6.86
CA LEU A 355 -15.56 40.54 -7.27
C LEU A 355 -14.79 39.91 -8.44
N LYS A 356 -14.32 40.72 -9.40
CA LYS A 356 -13.41 40.28 -10.47
C LYS A 356 -12.09 39.74 -9.94
N LEU A 357 -11.48 40.43 -8.98
CA LEU A 357 -10.23 39.95 -8.39
C LEU A 357 -10.44 38.61 -7.67
N GLN A 358 -11.50 38.51 -6.87
CA GLN A 358 -11.80 37.30 -6.11
C GLN A 358 -12.06 36.11 -7.03
N SER A 359 -12.82 36.28 -8.11
CA SER A 359 -13.10 35.20 -9.07
C SER A 359 -11.82 34.71 -9.76
N VAL A 360 -10.96 35.63 -10.24
CA VAL A 360 -9.67 35.27 -10.86
C VAL A 360 -8.72 34.62 -9.84
N GLN A 361 -8.74 35.05 -8.58
CA GLN A 361 -7.92 34.47 -7.51
C GLN A 361 -8.33 33.03 -7.17
N THR A 362 -9.64 32.75 -7.13
CA THR A 362 -10.16 31.38 -6.95
C THR A 362 -9.70 30.49 -8.10
N GLU A 363 -9.96 30.89 -9.35
CA GLU A 363 -9.54 30.15 -10.54
C GLU A 363 -8.01 29.91 -10.58
N MET A 364 -7.21 30.90 -10.13
CA MET A 364 -5.75 30.78 -10.03
C MET A 364 -5.32 29.72 -8.99
N ASN A 365 -6.00 29.66 -7.85
CA ASN A 365 -5.69 28.69 -6.81
C ASN A 365 -5.98 27.25 -7.28
N ASP A 366 -7.09 27.05 -7.99
CA ASP A 366 -7.45 25.75 -8.57
C ASP A 366 -6.42 25.31 -9.62
N LEU A 367 -5.98 26.23 -10.49
CA LEU A 367 -4.92 25.95 -11.46
C LEU A 367 -3.58 25.60 -10.81
N LYS A 368 -3.23 26.25 -9.69
CA LYS A 368 -2.01 25.88 -8.92
C LYS A 368 -2.12 24.48 -8.34
N LYS A 369 -3.29 24.11 -7.80
CA LYS A 369 -3.56 22.75 -7.32
C LYS A 369 -3.45 21.73 -8.45
N LEU A 370 -4.07 21.99 -9.60
CA LEU A 370 -4.01 21.13 -10.78
C LEU A 370 -2.59 20.95 -11.33
N ASP A 371 -1.84 22.04 -11.51
CA ASP A 371 -0.43 22.02 -11.96
C ASP A 371 0.44 21.17 -11.01
N SER A 372 0.28 21.37 -9.69
CA SER A 372 1.03 20.60 -8.69
C SER A 372 0.72 19.09 -8.74
N LEU A 373 -0.55 18.72 -8.86
CA LEU A 373 -0.98 17.31 -8.91
C LEU A 373 -0.50 16.63 -10.20
N ALA A 374 -0.70 17.28 -11.35
CA ALA A 374 -0.24 16.78 -12.64
C ALA A 374 1.29 16.68 -12.71
N ALA A 375 2.02 17.67 -12.16
CA ALA A 375 3.48 17.63 -12.09
C ALA A 375 3.97 16.48 -11.21
N ARG A 376 3.33 16.22 -10.07
CA ARG A 376 3.67 15.08 -9.21
C ARG A 376 3.44 13.74 -9.92
N LEU A 377 2.31 13.58 -10.60
CA LEU A 377 2.01 12.38 -11.39
C LEU A 377 2.99 12.16 -12.54
N SER A 378 3.36 13.24 -13.25
CA SER A 378 4.30 13.16 -14.39
C SER A 378 5.70 12.67 -14.01
N LYS A 379 6.07 12.76 -12.72
CA LYS A 379 7.36 12.29 -12.20
C LYS A 379 7.35 10.82 -11.77
N ARG A 380 6.17 10.18 -11.70
CA ARG A 380 6.05 8.76 -11.29
C ARG A 380 6.48 7.85 -12.44
N ASN A 381 7.02 6.67 -12.11
CA ASN A 381 7.30 5.66 -13.12
C ASN A 381 6.04 4.87 -13.47
N LEU A 382 5.23 5.42 -14.39
CA LEU A 382 3.94 4.81 -14.75
C LEU A 382 4.06 3.43 -15.42
N ASN A 383 5.21 3.09 -16.00
CA ASN A 383 5.44 1.76 -16.56
C ASN A 383 5.59 0.69 -15.47
N ASP A 384 6.12 1.04 -14.30
CA ASP A 384 6.15 0.13 -13.15
C ASP A 384 4.79 0.06 -12.47
N GLU A 385 4.10 1.20 -12.32
CA GLU A 385 2.74 1.26 -11.76
C GLU A 385 1.71 0.50 -12.62
N GLU A 386 1.93 0.41 -13.94
CA GLU A 386 1.10 -0.42 -14.82
C GLU A 386 1.06 -1.88 -14.40
N LYS A 387 2.17 -2.40 -13.85
CA LYS A 387 2.20 -3.80 -13.40
C LYS A 387 1.20 -4.02 -12.27
N ASP A 388 1.11 -3.07 -11.34
CA ASP A 388 0.23 -3.12 -10.17
C ASP A 388 -1.23 -2.77 -10.53
N TYR A 389 -1.44 -1.87 -11.49
CA TYR A 389 -2.77 -1.35 -11.86
C TYR A 389 -3.20 -1.69 -13.29
N LYS A 390 -2.70 -2.81 -13.84
CA LYS A 390 -2.92 -3.24 -15.23
C LYS A 390 -4.38 -3.24 -15.65
N HIS A 391 -5.26 -3.80 -14.80
CA HIS A 391 -6.70 -3.86 -15.08
C HIS A 391 -7.32 -2.46 -15.21
N PHE A 392 -6.99 -1.56 -14.28
CA PHE A 392 -7.47 -0.19 -14.32
C PHE A 392 -6.96 0.57 -15.55
N ILE A 393 -5.65 0.53 -15.83
CA ILE A 393 -5.06 1.26 -16.97
C ILE A 393 -5.62 0.73 -18.29
N SER A 394 -5.65 -0.59 -18.48
CA SER A 394 -6.15 -1.19 -19.73
C SER A 394 -7.63 -0.91 -19.98
N LYS A 395 -8.47 -0.88 -18.93
CA LYS A 395 -9.91 -0.61 -19.07
C LYS A 395 -10.25 0.87 -19.19
N ALA A 396 -9.58 1.75 -18.44
CA ALA A 396 -9.90 3.17 -18.42
C ALA A 396 -9.14 3.98 -19.49
N TYR A 397 -7.91 3.58 -19.86
CA TYR A 397 -7.04 4.33 -20.77
C TYR A 397 -6.56 3.51 -21.98
N GLY A 398 -6.76 2.19 -21.98
CA GLY A 398 -6.26 1.29 -23.03
C GLY A 398 -4.78 0.95 -22.86
N THR A 399 -3.91 1.97 -22.77
CA THR A 399 -2.45 1.78 -22.61
C THR A 399 -1.85 2.82 -21.65
N THR A 400 -0.69 2.49 -21.08
CA THR A 400 0.08 3.41 -20.24
C THR A 400 0.55 4.65 -20.99
N SER A 401 0.81 4.54 -22.30
CA SER A 401 1.16 5.68 -23.14
C SER A 401 0.01 6.70 -23.25
N VAL A 402 -1.25 6.23 -23.35
CA VAL A 402 -2.43 7.11 -23.36
C VAL A 402 -2.59 7.81 -22.01
N LEU A 403 -2.35 7.11 -20.90
CA LEU A 403 -2.37 7.71 -19.57
C LEU A 403 -1.27 8.79 -19.42
N GLN A 404 -0.04 8.50 -19.83
CA GLN A 404 1.09 9.44 -19.85
C GLN A 404 0.77 10.69 -20.66
N ASN A 405 0.21 10.51 -21.85
CA ASN A 405 -0.21 11.62 -22.72
C ASN A 405 -1.32 12.44 -22.08
N THR A 406 -2.28 11.81 -21.40
CA THR A 406 -3.36 12.50 -20.69
C THR A 406 -2.80 13.39 -19.57
N ILE A 407 -1.92 12.83 -18.72
CA ILE A 407 -1.29 13.59 -17.62
C ILE A 407 -0.45 14.75 -18.18
N SER A 408 0.32 14.51 -19.25
CA SER A 408 1.17 15.53 -19.88
C SER A 408 0.32 16.65 -20.49
N ALA A 409 -0.75 16.31 -21.21
CA ALA A 409 -1.68 17.28 -21.77
C ALA A 409 -2.36 18.12 -20.68
N THR A 410 -2.79 17.51 -19.58
CA THR A 410 -3.38 18.23 -18.43
C THR A 410 -2.36 19.16 -17.78
N LEU A 411 -1.09 18.74 -17.65
CA LEU A 411 -0.01 19.58 -17.11
C LEU A 411 0.28 20.79 -18.00
N GLU A 412 0.41 20.58 -19.31
CA GLU A 412 0.63 21.67 -20.28
C GLU A 412 -0.54 22.65 -20.30
N TYR A 413 -1.77 22.13 -20.26
CA TYR A 413 -2.98 22.92 -20.15
C TYR A 413 -2.97 23.80 -18.88
N ALA A 414 -2.72 23.21 -17.72
CA ALA A 414 -2.69 23.91 -16.43
C ALA A 414 -1.63 25.02 -16.43
N LYS A 415 -0.43 24.75 -16.94
CA LYS A 415 0.65 25.75 -17.06
C LYS A 415 0.25 26.92 -17.95
N ARG A 416 -0.31 26.63 -19.13
CA ARG A 416 -0.74 27.66 -20.08
C ARG A 416 -1.83 28.55 -19.51
N GLU A 417 -2.86 27.95 -18.91
CA GLU A 417 -3.96 28.71 -18.32
C GLU A 417 -3.50 29.51 -17.09
N ARG A 418 -2.57 28.99 -16.29
CA ARG A 418 -1.99 29.72 -15.15
C ARG A 418 -1.30 31.01 -15.60
N VAL A 419 -0.54 30.98 -16.69
CA VAL A 419 0.09 32.20 -17.24
C VAL A 419 -0.96 33.24 -17.62
N LYS A 420 -2.03 32.83 -18.32
CA LYS A 420 -3.13 33.74 -18.68
C LYS A 420 -3.83 34.32 -17.46
N LYS A 421 -4.13 33.49 -16.46
CA LYS A 421 -4.79 33.93 -15.22
C LYS A 421 -3.88 34.80 -14.37
N GLN A 422 -2.56 34.63 -14.43
CA GLN A 422 -1.63 35.50 -13.71
C GLN A 422 -1.67 36.90 -14.28
N VAL A 423 -1.66 37.04 -15.61
CA VAL A 423 -1.81 38.34 -16.28
C VAL A 423 -3.15 38.99 -15.90
N ALA A 424 -4.25 38.23 -15.88
CA ALA A 424 -5.56 38.74 -15.47
C ALA A 424 -5.58 39.16 -13.99
N LEU A 425 -4.91 38.41 -13.12
CA LEU A 425 -4.80 38.71 -11.69
C LEU A 425 -4.00 39.99 -11.46
N ASP A 426 -2.88 40.14 -12.15
CA ASP A 426 -2.04 41.35 -12.08
C ASP A 426 -2.81 42.58 -12.59
N ALA A 427 -3.57 42.43 -13.67
CA ALA A 427 -4.44 43.50 -14.19
C ALA A 427 -5.57 43.87 -13.22
N ALA A 428 -6.21 42.89 -12.57
CA ALA A 428 -7.24 43.13 -11.57
C ALA A 428 -6.67 43.81 -10.31
N ASN A 429 -5.51 43.34 -9.82
CA ASN A 429 -4.78 43.97 -8.73
C ASN A 429 -4.40 45.41 -9.06
N GLN A 430 -3.91 45.66 -10.27
CA GLN A 430 -3.61 47.01 -10.71
C GLN A 430 -4.87 47.87 -10.75
N SER A 431 -5.99 47.34 -11.25
CA SER A 431 -7.27 48.06 -11.28
C SER A 431 -7.76 48.48 -9.89
N LEU A 432 -7.44 47.73 -8.82
CA LEU A 432 -7.78 48.14 -7.45
C LEU A 432 -7.00 49.36 -6.96
N ARG A 433 -5.81 49.62 -7.52
CA ARG A 433 -4.94 50.74 -7.15
C ARG A 433 -5.34 52.06 -7.79
N TRP A 434 -6.29 52.04 -8.72
CA TRP A 434 -6.69 53.23 -9.47
C TRP A 434 -8.20 53.40 -9.47
N MET A 435 -8.64 54.65 -9.46
CA MET A 435 -10.00 55.04 -9.83
C MET A 435 -10.00 55.66 -11.22
N VAL A 436 -11.03 55.35 -12.00
CA VAL A 436 -11.20 55.88 -13.35
C VAL A 436 -12.22 57.01 -13.31
N VAL A 437 -11.80 58.21 -13.71
CA VAL A 437 -12.65 59.39 -13.76
C VAL A 437 -12.57 60.01 -15.14
N ALA A 438 -13.55 59.70 -15.98
CA ALA A 438 -13.57 60.10 -17.39
C ALA A 438 -12.29 59.66 -18.12
N LYS A 439 -11.39 60.60 -18.47
CA LYS A 439 -10.11 60.32 -19.13
C LYS A 439 -8.93 60.25 -18.15
N ASP A 440 -9.14 60.56 -16.88
CA ASP A 440 -8.11 60.60 -15.86
C ASP A 440 -8.11 59.33 -14.99
N SER A 441 -6.93 58.98 -14.48
CA SER A 441 -6.76 57.91 -13.48
C SER A 441 -6.26 58.50 -12.17
N ILE A 442 -6.91 58.14 -11.08
CA ILE A 442 -6.66 58.68 -9.74
C ILE A 442 -6.05 57.57 -8.90
N PRO A 443 -4.83 57.76 -8.37
CA PRO A 443 -4.19 56.74 -7.56
C PRO A 443 -4.91 56.58 -6.22
N LEU A 444 -5.11 55.33 -5.80
CA LEU A 444 -5.54 54.95 -4.46
C LEU A 444 -4.34 54.49 -3.62
N PHE A 445 -3.23 55.21 -3.77
CA PHE A 445 -2.00 55.05 -3.01
C PHE A 445 -1.26 56.40 -2.95
N THR A 446 -0.38 56.57 -1.98
CA THR A 446 0.30 57.84 -1.67
C THR A 446 1.76 57.90 -2.15
N ASP A 447 2.15 57.04 -3.10
CA ASP A 447 3.55 56.93 -3.57
C ASP A 447 4.14 58.26 -4.07
N SER A 448 5.45 58.40 -3.90
CA SER A 448 6.26 59.61 -4.12
C SER A 448 6.48 59.99 -5.60
N ASN A 449 5.80 59.34 -6.56
CA ASN A 449 5.95 59.65 -7.98
C ASN A 449 5.50 61.09 -8.27
N ARG A 450 6.44 62.03 -8.40
CA ARG A 450 6.19 63.47 -8.55
C ARG A 450 5.38 63.84 -9.78
N ASP A 451 5.25 62.95 -10.76
CA ASP A 451 4.68 63.30 -12.07
C ASP A 451 3.17 63.07 -12.18
N LEU A 452 2.56 62.42 -11.19
CA LEU A 452 1.11 62.25 -11.17
C LEU A 452 0.37 63.59 -11.01
N LYS A 453 -0.62 63.82 -11.87
CA LYS A 453 -1.56 64.96 -11.82
C LYS A 453 -2.33 64.97 -10.50
N PHE A 454 -2.87 63.82 -10.10
CA PHE A 454 -3.61 63.65 -8.85
C PHE A 454 -2.69 63.17 -7.74
N LYS A 455 -2.79 63.84 -6.59
CA LYS A 455 -1.96 63.65 -5.41
C LYS A 455 -2.84 63.47 -4.18
N PRO A 456 -3.18 62.21 -3.82
CA PRO A 456 -4.01 61.93 -2.65
C PRO A 456 -3.34 62.42 -1.38
N LEU A 457 -4.10 63.08 -0.51
CA LEU A 457 -3.65 63.45 0.84
C LEU A 457 -4.18 62.46 1.86
N LEU A 458 -5.40 61.98 1.64
CA LEU A 458 -6.06 60.96 2.45
C LEU A 458 -6.83 60.02 1.53
N ILE A 459 -6.75 58.73 1.84
CA ILE A 459 -7.51 57.66 1.19
C ILE A 459 -8.15 56.88 2.31
N GLU A 460 -9.47 56.94 2.40
CA GLU A 460 -10.27 56.14 3.31
C GLU A 460 -10.81 54.95 2.51
N PRO A 461 -10.25 53.73 2.68
CA PRO A 461 -10.54 52.58 1.82
C PRO A 461 -12.04 52.34 1.66
N GLU A 462 -12.48 52.21 0.41
CA GLU A 462 -13.89 51.95 0.05
C GLU A 462 -14.90 53.03 0.51
N LYS A 463 -14.43 54.21 0.90
CA LYS A 463 -15.31 55.36 1.18
C LYS A 463 -15.00 56.52 0.25
N PHE A 464 -13.80 57.09 0.35
CA PHE A 464 -13.43 58.26 -0.45
C PHE A 464 -11.92 58.50 -0.49
N THR A 465 -11.49 59.30 -1.46
CA THR A 465 -10.16 59.90 -1.50
C THR A 465 -10.28 61.40 -1.76
N PHE A 466 -9.42 62.17 -1.13
CA PHE A 466 -9.28 63.59 -1.45
C PHE A 466 -7.80 63.99 -1.46
N GLY A 467 -7.51 65.06 -2.19
CA GLY A 467 -6.15 65.55 -2.32
C GLY A 467 -6.07 66.74 -3.26
N LEU A 468 -4.92 66.89 -3.91
CA LEU A 468 -4.66 67.98 -4.84
C LEU A 468 -4.47 67.43 -6.26
N ALA A 469 -5.09 68.11 -7.22
CA ALA A 469 -4.87 67.92 -8.64
C ALA A 469 -4.04 69.09 -9.18
N PHE A 470 -2.84 68.81 -9.69
CA PHE A 470 -1.92 69.81 -10.21
C PHE A 470 -2.01 69.87 -11.73
N LYS A 471 -2.38 71.02 -12.29
CA LYS A 471 -2.34 71.25 -13.75
C LYS A 471 -0.94 71.68 -14.20
N ASP A 472 -0.24 72.46 -13.37
CA ASP A 472 1.17 72.82 -13.54
C ASP A 472 1.88 72.88 -12.15
N THR A 473 3.03 73.55 -12.05
CA THR A 473 3.80 73.63 -10.78
C THR A 473 3.20 74.58 -9.73
N VAL A 474 2.32 75.49 -10.16
CA VAL A 474 1.75 76.59 -9.37
C VAL A 474 0.23 76.43 -9.21
N SER A 475 -0.45 75.83 -10.18
CA SER A 475 -1.91 75.64 -10.16
C SER A 475 -2.32 74.30 -9.55
N ALA A 476 -2.94 74.37 -8.38
CA ALA A 476 -3.51 73.24 -7.66
C ALA A 476 -5.03 73.41 -7.50
N THR A 477 -5.77 72.31 -7.59
CA THR A 477 -7.20 72.28 -7.28
C THR A 477 -7.44 71.15 -6.29
N GLY A 478 -8.18 71.42 -5.23
CA GLY A 478 -8.61 70.37 -4.32
C GLY A 478 -9.60 69.46 -5.03
N TYR A 479 -9.47 68.14 -4.84
CA TYR A 479 -10.44 67.18 -5.36
C TYR A 479 -10.96 66.31 -4.23
N PHE A 480 -12.19 65.81 -4.39
CA PHE A 480 -12.80 64.78 -3.58
C PHE A 480 -13.56 63.81 -4.49
N TYR A 481 -13.36 62.51 -4.27
CA TYR A 481 -14.08 61.46 -4.98
C TYR A 481 -14.48 60.32 -4.04
N SER A 482 -15.70 59.80 -4.19
CA SER A 482 -16.09 58.56 -3.50
C SER A 482 -15.42 57.34 -4.13
N ILE A 483 -15.03 56.37 -3.30
CA ILE A 483 -14.45 55.11 -3.77
C ILE A 483 -15.57 54.08 -3.80
N THR A 484 -15.94 53.62 -4.98
CA THR A 484 -16.93 52.56 -5.18
C THR A 484 -16.24 51.23 -5.54
N PRO A 485 -16.94 50.09 -5.43
CA PRO A 485 -16.42 48.80 -5.89
C PRO A 485 -16.09 48.79 -7.39
N SER A 486 -16.80 49.58 -8.21
CA SER A 486 -16.53 49.72 -9.65
C SER A 486 -15.38 50.67 -9.98
N ARG A 487 -14.72 51.23 -8.95
CA ARG A 487 -13.65 52.23 -9.08
C ARG A 487 -14.04 53.45 -9.92
N THR A 488 -15.34 53.70 -10.01
CA THR A 488 -15.95 54.83 -10.72
C THR A 488 -16.71 55.67 -9.69
N PRO A 489 -16.29 56.92 -9.41
CA PRO A 489 -16.87 57.67 -8.32
C PRO A 489 -18.32 58.04 -8.60
N GLU A 490 -19.18 57.88 -7.58
CA GLU A 490 -20.53 58.42 -7.55
C GLU A 490 -20.52 59.91 -7.21
N VAL A 491 -19.71 60.29 -6.20
CA VAL A 491 -19.57 61.68 -5.74
C VAL A 491 -18.27 62.25 -6.26
N LYS A 492 -18.35 63.42 -6.87
CA LYS A 492 -17.21 64.12 -7.47
C LYS A 492 -17.30 65.60 -7.12
N ALA A 493 -16.26 66.13 -6.49
CA ALA A 493 -16.17 67.55 -6.19
C ALA A 493 -14.75 68.07 -6.44
N ALA A 494 -14.67 69.28 -6.99
CA ALA A 494 -13.43 70.04 -7.12
C ALA A 494 -13.63 71.36 -6.39
N TYR A 495 -12.65 71.78 -5.60
CA TYR A 495 -12.75 72.99 -4.78
C TYR A 495 -11.47 73.85 -4.90
N PRO A 496 -11.62 75.19 -4.86
CA PRO A 496 -10.48 76.08 -4.93
C PRO A 496 -9.62 75.94 -3.67
N VAL A 497 -8.30 75.94 -3.85
CA VAL A 497 -7.32 75.99 -2.75
C VAL A 497 -6.44 77.24 -2.92
N ASP A 498 -5.80 77.69 -1.84
CA ASP A 498 -4.83 78.79 -1.90
C ASP A 498 -3.60 78.39 -2.75
N GLN A 499 -3.52 78.96 -3.97
CA GLN A 499 -2.45 78.67 -4.95
C GLN A 499 -1.05 79.08 -4.45
N HIS A 500 -0.95 79.98 -3.47
CA HIS A 500 0.33 80.37 -2.89
C HIS A 500 0.82 79.32 -1.88
N ALA A 501 -0.10 78.77 -1.10
CA ALA A 501 0.17 77.76 -0.07
C ALA A 501 0.32 76.34 -0.62
N PHE A 502 -0.48 75.97 -1.62
CA PHE A 502 -0.61 74.59 -2.08
C PHE A 502 0.07 74.38 -3.45
N ARG A 503 1.39 74.56 -3.51
CA ARG A 503 2.18 74.37 -4.75
C ARG A 503 2.74 72.95 -4.85
N LYS A 504 2.96 72.45 -6.07
CA LYS A 504 3.46 71.09 -6.32
C LYS A 504 4.77 70.79 -5.58
N ARG A 505 5.69 71.77 -5.52
CA ARG A 505 6.97 71.67 -4.79
C ARG A 505 6.82 71.54 -3.27
N LEU A 506 5.70 72.02 -2.72
CA LEU A 506 5.41 72.00 -1.29
C LEU A 506 4.58 70.77 -0.88
N TYR A 507 4.18 69.92 -1.83
CA TYR A 507 3.33 68.76 -1.56
C TYR A 507 3.75 67.88 -0.37
N PRO A 508 5.05 67.59 -0.13
CA PRO A 508 5.47 66.83 1.07
C PRO A 508 5.03 67.46 2.41
N LEU A 509 4.84 68.78 2.42
CA LEU A 509 4.42 69.58 3.58
C LEU A 509 2.90 69.76 3.64
N ILE A 510 2.16 69.28 2.64
CA ILE A 510 0.70 69.37 2.60
C ILE A 510 0.11 68.09 3.21
N LYS A 511 -0.90 68.25 4.05
CA LYS A 511 -1.60 67.16 4.76
C LYS A 511 -3.11 67.34 4.65
N GLY A 512 -3.84 66.26 4.94
CA GLY A 512 -5.29 66.22 4.89
C GLY A 512 -5.89 65.63 6.17
N LEU A 513 -7.00 66.20 6.64
CA LEU A 513 -7.90 65.60 7.62
C LEU A 513 -9.30 65.49 7.02
N ALA A 514 -10.08 64.49 7.44
CA ALA A 514 -11.48 64.36 7.03
C ALA A 514 -12.34 63.83 8.17
N THR A 515 -13.61 64.20 8.14
CA THR A 515 -14.68 63.62 8.95
C THR A 515 -15.94 63.48 8.10
N THR A 516 -16.80 62.54 8.46
CA THR A 516 -18.10 62.33 7.80
C THR A 516 -19.20 62.27 8.85
N ASP A 517 -20.44 62.52 8.43
CA ASP A 517 -21.60 62.19 9.27
C ASP A 517 -21.76 60.66 9.39
N PRO A 518 -22.48 60.15 10.42
CA PRO A 518 -22.73 58.73 10.61
C PRO A 518 -23.42 58.06 9.41
N SER A 519 -24.23 58.84 8.68
CA SER A 519 -24.96 58.37 7.50
C SER A 519 -24.13 58.39 6.21
N GLY A 520 -22.93 58.98 6.22
CA GLY A 520 -22.07 59.10 5.05
C GLY A 520 -22.65 59.96 3.92
N ASN A 521 -23.55 60.89 4.26
CA ASN A 521 -24.19 61.81 3.32
C ASN A 521 -23.44 63.14 3.21
N SER A 522 -22.59 63.47 4.18
CA SER A 522 -21.76 64.67 4.18
C SER A 522 -20.31 64.37 4.54
N PHE A 523 -19.41 64.96 3.78
CA PHE A 523 -17.96 64.83 3.93
C PHE A 523 -17.40 66.21 4.21
N ILE A 524 -16.60 66.33 5.27
CA ILE A 524 -15.84 67.54 5.56
C ILE A 524 -14.38 67.17 5.45
N ILE A 525 -13.69 67.89 4.59
CA ILE A 525 -12.26 67.70 4.34
C ILE A 525 -11.50 68.97 4.62
N LEU A 526 -10.31 68.84 5.17
CA LEU A 526 -9.39 69.93 5.50
C LEU A 526 -8.03 69.62 4.89
N THR A 527 -7.61 70.43 3.92
CA THR A 527 -6.27 70.40 3.34
C THR A 527 -5.45 71.51 3.99
N TYR A 528 -4.28 71.22 4.55
CA TYR A 528 -3.46 72.23 5.23
C TYR A 528 -1.97 72.05 4.96
N SER A 529 -1.20 73.14 5.06
CA SER A 529 0.26 73.12 4.95
C SER A 529 0.89 73.12 6.34
N THR A 530 1.89 72.28 6.55
CA THR A 530 2.73 72.30 7.76
C THR A 530 3.78 73.41 7.73
N GLN A 531 3.85 74.17 6.63
CA GLN A 531 4.68 75.37 6.51
C GLN A 531 3.88 76.62 6.82
N LYS A 532 4.43 77.50 7.67
CA LYS A 532 3.81 78.81 7.96
C LYS A 532 3.92 79.76 6.78
N MET A 533 2.85 80.50 6.53
CA MET A 533 2.79 81.67 5.65
C MET A 533 2.24 82.85 6.45
N ASN A 534 2.96 83.97 6.46
CA ASN A 534 2.61 85.14 7.27
C ASN A 534 2.34 84.79 8.75
N GLY A 535 3.17 83.89 9.31
CA GLY A 535 3.08 83.45 10.72
C GLY A 535 1.99 82.41 11.04
N LYS A 536 1.14 82.02 10.07
CA LYS A 536 0.02 81.09 10.27
C LYS A 536 0.09 79.90 9.31
N PHE A 537 -0.56 78.79 9.65
CA PHE A 537 -0.68 77.60 8.81
C PHE A 537 -1.88 77.75 7.87
N PRO A 538 -1.66 77.88 6.55
CA PRO A 538 -2.75 77.99 5.60
C PRO A 538 -3.49 76.65 5.48
N ALA A 539 -4.82 76.74 5.42
CA ALA A 539 -5.69 75.59 5.30
C ALA A 539 -6.90 75.91 4.41
N THR A 540 -7.41 74.91 3.70
CA THR A 540 -8.65 75.00 2.92
C THR A 540 -9.58 73.89 3.41
N MET A 541 -10.77 74.27 3.87
CA MET A 541 -11.81 73.34 4.24
C MET A 541 -12.88 73.29 3.14
N ALA A 542 -13.44 72.12 2.90
CA ALA A 542 -14.59 71.95 2.01
C ALA A 542 -15.62 71.02 2.63
N LYS A 543 -16.90 71.34 2.42
CA LYS A 543 -18.04 70.47 2.75
C LYS A 543 -18.66 69.96 1.47
N ILE A 544 -18.79 68.64 1.36
CA ILE A 544 -19.33 67.94 0.20
C ILE A 544 -20.53 67.11 0.63
N TYR A 545 -21.65 67.23 -0.06
CA TYR A 545 -22.79 66.34 0.09
C TYR A 545 -22.76 65.25 -0.97
N ARG A 546 -23.25 64.05 -0.61
CA ARG A 546 -23.36 62.93 -1.55
C ARG A 546 -24.30 63.24 -2.71
N ALA A 547 -25.42 63.93 -2.44
CA ALA A 547 -26.42 64.27 -3.45
C ALA A 547 -26.01 65.46 -4.34
N ASP A 548 -25.52 66.54 -3.73
CA ASP A 548 -25.35 67.83 -4.40
C ASP A 548 -23.89 68.18 -4.76
N GLY A 549 -22.93 67.34 -4.35
CA GLY A 549 -21.50 67.63 -4.54
C GLY A 549 -21.00 68.73 -3.60
N LEU A 550 -20.18 69.65 -4.10
CA LEU A 550 -19.57 70.69 -3.27
C LEU A 550 -20.61 71.67 -2.74
N SER A 551 -20.75 71.77 -1.41
CA SER A 551 -21.62 72.75 -0.75
C SER A 551 -20.91 74.10 -0.59
N TRP A 552 -19.71 74.08 0.00
CA TRP A 552 -18.88 75.27 0.18
C TRP A 552 -17.42 74.89 0.37
N SER A 553 -16.52 75.85 0.10
CA SER A 553 -15.09 75.73 0.44
C SER A 553 -14.53 77.09 0.84
N ASN A 554 -13.80 77.12 1.96
CA ASN A 554 -13.25 78.34 2.55
C ASN A 554 -11.77 78.15 2.93
N ASN A 555 -11.00 79.22 2.78
CA ASN A 555 -9.61 79.28 3.21
C ASN A 555 -9.51 79.83 4.64
N PHE A 556 -8.65 79.20 5.44
CA PHE A 556 -8.37 79.53 6.82
C PHE A 556 -6.86 79.69 7.02
N SER A 557 -6.49 80.35 8.12
CA SER A 557 -5.10 80.49 8.54
C SER A 557 -5.03 80.28 10.03
N PHE A 558 -4.51 79.12 10.46
CA PHE A 558 -4.47 78.70 11.85
C PHE A 558 -3.16 79.10 12.52
N GLU A 559 -3.19 79.41 13.82
CA GLU A 559 -2.00 79.77 14.59
C GLU A 559 -1.12 78.54 14.93
N MET A 560 -1.77 77.37 15.00
CA MET A 560 -1.23 76.07 15.40
C MET A 560 -1.58 75.01 14.34
N LEU A 561 -0.92 73.85 14.37
CA LEU A 561 -1.12 72.80 13.36
C LEU A 561 -2.44 72.06 13.59
N PRO A 562 -3.28 71.88 12.55
CA PRO A 562 -4.45 71.00 12.64
C PRO A 562 -4.04 69.55 12.88
N THR A 563 -4.60 68.92 13.92
CA THR A 563 -4.36 67.52 14.28
C THR A 563 -5.61 66.65 14.18
N GLU A 564 -6.79 67.22 14.39
CA GLU A 564 -8.06 66.48 14.42
C GLU A 564 -9.19 67.33 13.86
N LEU A 565 -10.16 66.67 13.22
CA LEU A 565 -11.33 67.28 12.62
C LEU A 565 -12.56 66.46 13.04
N THR A 566 -13.52 67.10 13.70
CA THR A 566 -14.75 66.44 14.17
C THR A 566 -15.99 67.21 13.69
N LEU A 567 -17.05 66.46 13.41
CA LEU A 567 -18.37 67.00 13.06
C LEU A 567 -19.33 66.69 14.21
N ASP A 568 -19.93 67.73 14.78
CA ASP A 568 -21.06 67.59 15.67
C ASP A 568 -22.34 67.39 14.84
N ASN A 569 -22.97 66.23 15.02
CA ASN A 569 -24.13 65.83 14.23
C ASN A 569 -25.43 66.52 14.67
N GLU A 570 -25.50 67.03 15.90
CA GLU A 570 -26.69 67.73 16.41
C GLU A 570 -26.72 69.18 15.93
N THR A 571 -25.56 69.86 16.01
CA THR A 571 -25.45 71.29 15.67
C THR A 571 -25.02 71.52 14.22
N GLY A 572 -24.37 70.53 13.59
CA GLY A 572 -23.72 70.66 12.30
C GLY A 572 -22.44 71.51 12.34
N GLU A 573 -21.92 71.79 13.55
CA GLU A 573 -20.68 72.53 13.77
C GLU A 573 -19.46 71.63 13.59
N ILE A 574 -18.38 72.24 13.09
CA ILE A 574 -17.14 71.55 12.74
C ILE A 574 -16.06 72.04 13.69
N SER A 575 -15.43 71.12 14.41
CA SER A 575 -14.38 71.46 15.36
C SER A 575 -13.01 71.01 14.83
N VAL A 576 -12.07 71.94 14.74
CA VAL A 576 -10.69 71.72 14.29
C VAL A 576 -9.75 71.84 15.48
N LYS A 577 -9.12 70.73 15.87
CA LYS A 577 -8.15 70.69 16.96
C LYS A 577 -6.81 71.12 16.43
N LEU A 578 -6.27 72.16 17.04
CA LEU A 578 -4.96 72.69 16.73
C LEU A 578 -4.01 72.36 17.87
N MET A 579 -2.77 72.01 17.55
CA MET A 579 -1.74 71.69 18.53
C MET A 579 -0.45 72.43 18.16
N ASP A 580 0.25 72.96 19.17
CA ASP A 580 1.60 73.51 19.01
C ASP A 580 2.68 72.44 19.25
N ALA A 581 3.95 72.85 19.16
CA ALA A 581 5.09 71.96 19.37
C ALA A 581 5.26 71.54 20.84
N ASP A 582 4.71 72.32 21.79
CA ASP A 582 4.80 72.11 23.24
C ASP A 582 3.62 71.27 23.77
N GLY A 583 2.68 70.91 22.91
CA GLY A 583 1.52 70.08 23.20
C GLY A 583 0.29 70.85 23.70
N ALA A 584 0.30 72.18 23.69
CA ALA A 584 -0.88 72.97 23.97
C ALA A 584 -1.90 72.82 22.84
N ALA A 585 -3.15 72.52 23.21
CA ALA A 585 -4.24 72.31 22.27
C ALA A 585 -5.24 73.47 22.29
N LYS A 586 -5.67 73.92 21.11
CA LYS A 586 -6.72 74.94 20.93
C LYS A 586 -7.80 74.39 20.01
N MET A 587 -9.06 74.62 20.37
CA MET A 587 -10.22 74.23 19.58
C MET A 587 -10.71 75.43 18.77
N VAL A 588 -10.91 75.25 17.47
CA VAL A 588 -11.57 76.24 16.61
C VAL A 588 -12.86 75.65 16.06
N THR A 589 -13.96 76.35 16.26
CA THR A 589 -15.29 75.93 15.79
C THR A 589 -15.70 76.71 14.55
N ILE A 590 -16.14 75.99 13.53
CA ILE A 590 -16.62 76.50 12.26
C ILE A 590 -18.10 76.13 12.15
N ASP A 591 -18.95 77.11 11.82
CA ASP A 591 -20.38 76.90 11.67
C ASP A 591 -20.72 76.06 10.43
N LYS A 592 -21.99 75.65 10.32
CA LYS A 592 -22.49 74.81 9.22
C LYS A 592 -22.33 75.41 7.80
N ILE A 593 -22.11 76.72 7.69
CA ILE A 593 -21.93 77.47 6.44
C ILE A 593 -20.44 77.77 6.18
N GLY A 594 -19.55 77.27 7.04
CA GLY A 594 -18.11 77.38 6.87
C GLY A 594 -17.51 78.68 7.38
N LYS A 595 -18.19 79.41 8.29
CA LYS A 595 -17.64 80.61 8.93
C LYS A 595 -17.08 80.31 10.32
N LEU A 596 -15.99 80.96 10.67
CA LEU A 596 -15.35 80.83 11.99
C LEU A 596 -16.23 81.48 13.07
N LYS A 597 -16.60 80.72 14.09
CA LYS A 597 -17.38 81.21 15.23
C LYS A 597 -16.44 82.01 16.12
N LYS A 598 -16.75 83.30 16.30
CA LYS A 598 -15.94 84.23 17.11
C LYS A 598 -16.05 83.92 18.59
#